data_AF-A0A090T1S3-F1
#
_entry.id   AF-A0A090T1S3-F1
#
_cell.length_a   1.000
_cell.length_b   1.000
_cell.length_c   1.000
_cell.angle_alpha   90.00
_cell.angle_beta   90.00
_cell.angle_gamma   90.00
#
_symmetry.space_group_name_H-M   'P 1'
#
loop_
_entity.id
_entity.type
_entity.pdbx_description
1 polymer ?
#
loop_
_entity_poly.entity_id
_entity_poly.type
_entity_poly.pdbx_seq_one_letter_code
_entity_poly.pdbx_strand_id
1 'polypeptide(L)'
;MWPELETDSSKYRAIIDADTSSSAPDIFLSPEGEMGLAPNYAGLIKANTWHRIAMVFFASETEDVAYKLYIDGEHIDTMRYPGLGERWAMNRKGLALFTDTAINKYESGTVYLNSLMFAARSLTDIDIAKLGGAQETLDYLPSVRVLNQTVERAYQNAPVDWANKWVKQRAKFFKQRPQ
;
A
#
# COMPACT_ATOMS: atom_id res chain seq x y z
N MET A 1 9.04 -10.49 8.60
CA MET A 1 10.07 -10.37 9.65
C MET A 1 11.41 -10.09 8.98
N TRP A 2 12.11 -9.05 9.42
CA TRP A 2 13.51 -8.83 9.05
C TRP A 2 14.39 -9.46 10.14
N PRO A 3 15.34 -10.35 9.82
CA PRO A 3 16.17 -11.01 10.83
C PRO A 3 17.05 -10.01 11.58
N GLU A 4 17.54 -9.00 10.87
CA GLU A 4 18.40 -7.93 11.36
C GLU A 4 18.06 -6.63 10.61
N LEU A 5 18.39 -5.50 11.23
CA LEU A 5 18.41 -4.18 10.60
C LEU A 5 19.81 -3.88 10.04
N GLU A 6 19.93 -2.90 9.15
CA GLU A 6 21.22 -2.50 8.60
C GLU A 6 22.09 -1.83 9.68
N THR A 7 23.38 -2.17 9.68
CA THR A 7 24.36 -1.52 10.56
C THR A 7 25.04 -0.32 9.89
N ASP A 8 24.94 -0.25 8.57
CA ASP A 8 25.40 0.87 7.76
C ASP A 8 24.25 1.86 7.57
N SER A 9 24.39 3.06 8.13
CA SER A 9 23.36 4.11 8.08
C SER A 9 23.07 4.63 6.66
N SER A 10 23.85 4.21 5.67
CA SER A 10 23.61 4.53 4.25
C SER A 10 22.82 3.47 3.50
N LYS A 11 22.58 2.29 4.12
CA LYS A 11 21.92 1.17 3.45
C LYS A 11 20.43 1.11 3.75
N TYR A 12 19.64 1.27 2.70
CA TYR A 12 18.20 1.09 2.73
C TYR A 12 17.84 -0.26 2.12
N ARG A 13 16.74 -0.86 2.55
CA ARG A 13 16.20 -2.09 1.92
C ARG A 13 14.94 -1.76 1.13
N ALA A 14 14.94 -2.04 -0.16
CA ALA A 14 13.79 -1.94 -1.03
C ALA A 14 12.63 -2.80 -0.50
N ILE A 15 11.40 -2.28 -0.57
CA ILE A 15 10.19 -2.99 -0.14
C ILE A 15 9.20 -3.11 -1.28
N ILE A 16 8.85 -1.99 -1.92
CA ILE A 16 7.85 -1.90 -2.98
C ILE A 16 8.41 -1.06 -4.11
N ASP A 17 8.27 -1.56 -5.33
CA ASP A 17 8.47 -0.81 -6.56
C ASP A 17 7.31 -1.10 -7.53
N ALA A 18 6.41 -0.13 -7.64
CA ALA A 18 5.15 -0.21 -8.40
C ALA A 18 5.36 -0.19 -9.92
N ASP A 19 6.52 0.30 -10.38
CA ASP A 19 6.93 0.20 -11.77
C ASP A 19 8.33 -0.41 -11.86
N THR A 20 8.41 -1.67 -12.26
CA THR A 20 9.71 -2.38 -12.41
C THR A 20 10.62 -1.83 -13.52
N SER A 21 10.16 -0.82 -14.28
CA SER A 21 11.01 -0.02 -15.17
C SER A 21 11.56 1.26 -14.51
N SER A 22 11.20 1.54 -13.26
CA SER A 22 11.63 2.72 -12.52
C SER A 22 13.13 2.66 -12.22
N SER A 23 13.70 3.81 -11.91
CA SER A 23 15.12 3.92 -11.56
C SER A 23 15.41 3.67 -10.08
N ALA A 24 14.37 3.47 -9.25
CA ALA A 24 14.50 3.25 -7.81
C ALA A 24 13.15 2.80 -7.21
N PRO A 25 13.17 1.96 -6.17
CA PRO A 25 11.98 1.62 -5.40
C PRO A 25 11.20 2.82 -4.87
N ASP A 26 9.92 2.59 -4.59
CA ASP A 26 8.99 3.60 -4.08
C ASP A 26 8.97 3.66 -2.56
N ILE A 27 9.24 2.53 -1.91
CA ILE A 27 9.25 2.42 -0.45
C ILE A 27 10.42 1.55 -0.02
N PHE A 28 11.13 2.05 0.99
CA PHE A 28 12.29 1.45 1.61
C PHE A 28 12.06 1.21 3.10
N LEU A 29 12.85 0.29 3.66
CA LEU A 29 13.14 0.21 5.09
C LEU A 29 14.47 0.95 5.31
N SER A 30 14.47 1.90 6.23
CA SER A 30 15.68 2.58 6.67
C SER A 30 16.57 1.67 7.53
N PRO A 31 17.85 2.01 7.71
CA PRO A 31 18.71 1.32 8.68
C PRO A 31 18.13 1.27 10.09
N GLU A 32 17.38 2.30 10.49
CA GLU A 32 16.74 2.43 11.79
C GLU A 32 15.45 1.59 11.91
N GLY A 33 15.00 0.95 10.83
CA GLY A 33 13.78 0.15 10.78
C GLY A 33 12.52 0.95 10.46
N GLU A 34 12.65 2.16 9.93
CA GLU A 34 11.52 3.00 9.53
C GLU A 34 11.14 2.79 8.07
N MET A 35 9.85 2.88 7.75
CA MET A 35 9.35 2.65 6.39
C MET A 35 9.03 3.96 5.70
N GLY A 36 9.45 4.10 4.45
CA GLY A 36 9.08 5.25 3.65
C GLY A 36 10.00 5.52 2.47
N LEU A 37 9.97 6.77 2.05
CA LEU A 37 10.80 7.29 0.96
C LEU A 37 11.20 8.71 1.34
N ALA A 38 12.49 8.99 1.16
CA ALA A 38 13.08 10.28 1.48
C ALA A 38 12.23 11.46 0.97
N PRO A 39 11.98 12.48 1.81
CA PRO A 39 12.57 12.68 3.14
C PRO A 39 11.77 12.02 4.29
N ASN A 40 10.67 11.32 4.02
CA ASN A 40 9.72 10.88 5.04
C ASN A 40 9.84 9.38 5.31
N TYR A 41 10.15 9.03 6.55
CA TYR A 41 10.18 7.67 7.07
C TYR A 41 9.39 7.64 8.38
N ALA A 42 8.63 6.58 8.63
CA ALA A 42 7.88 6.41 9.87
C ALA A 42 7.66 4.94 10.21
N GLY A 43 7.23 4.72 11.45
CA GLY A 43 7.01 3.40 12.01
C GLY A 43 8.31 2.73 12.39
N LEU A 44 8.27 1.82 13.36
CA LEU A 44 9.48 1.14 13.83
C LEU A 44 9.31 -0.37 13.68
N ILE A 45 10.00 -0.94 12.71
CA ILE A 45 10.12 -2.37 12.52
C ILE A 45 11.31 -2.88 13.34
N LYS A 46 11.04 -3.83 14.23
CA LYS A 46 12.08 -4.46 15.03
C LYS A 46 12.67 -5.66 14.28
N ALA A 47 14.00 -5.79 14.35
CA ALA A 47 14.68 -7.00 13.94
C ALA A 47 14.14 -8.22 14.70
N ASN A 48 14.19 -9.38 14.05
CA ASN A 48 13.77 -10.68 14.57
C ASN A 48 12.36 -10.69 15.18
N THR A 49 11.48 -9.82 14.67
CA THR A 49 10.09 -9.70 15.12
C THR A 49 9.14 -9.81 13.94
N TRP A 50 8.09 -10.61 14.08
CA TRP A 50 7.01 -10.65 13.11
C TRP A 50 6.10 -9.43 13.32
N HIS A 51 5.97 -8.63 12.26
CA HIS A 51 5.04 -7.52 12.18
C HIS A 51 4.06 -7.77 11.04
N ARG A 52 2.80 -7.35 11.21
CA ARG A 52 1.90 -7.14 10.07
C ARG A 52 2.00 -5.70 9.62
N ILE A 53 2.35 -5.52 8.35
CA ILE A 53 2.43 -4.19 7.72
C ILE A 53 1.27 -4.07 6.73
N ALA A 54 0.55 -2.96 6.79
CA ALA A 54 -0.42 -2.60 5.77
C ALA A 54 -0.08 -1.22 5.19
N MET A 55 -0.16 -1.11 3.88
CA MET A 55 -0.05 0.15 3.14
C MET A 55 -1.32 0.35 2.34
N VAL A 56 -2.04 1.42 2.63
CA VAL A 56 -3.32 1.73 1.98
C VAL A 56 -3.16 2.98 1.14
N PHE A 57 -3.12 2.79 -0.17
CA PHE A 57 -2.96 3.86 -1.15
C PHE A 57 -4.30 4.49 -1.53
N PHE A 58 -4.28 5.80 -1.76
CA PHE A 58 -5.41 6.57 -2.28
C PHE A 58 -4.91 7.77 -3.09
N ALA A 59 -5.63 8.07 -4.18
CA ALA A 59 -5.46 9.33 -4.89
C ALA A 59 -6.17 10.42 -4.09
N SER A 60 -5.47 11.52 -3.83
CA SER A 60 -6.05 12.69 -3.18
C SER A 60 -6.82 13.57 -4.18
N GLU A 61 -7.68 14.45 -3.66
CA GLU A 61 -8.40 15.43 -4.47
C GLU A 61 -7.48 16.48 -5.12
N THR A 62 -6.22 16.59 -4.66
CA THR A 62 -5.20 17.53 -5.15
C THR A 62 -4.22 16.88 -6.13
N GLU A 63 -4.59 15.73 -6.72
CA GLU A 63 -3.76 15.00 -7.69
C GLU A 63 -2.46 14.38 -7.12
N ASP A 64 -2.29 14.39 -5.80
CA ASP A 64 -1.19 13.71 -5.11
C ASP A 64 -1.55 12.26 -4.76
N VAL A 65 -0.54 11.40 -4.68
CA VAL A 65 -0.69 10.07 -4.09
C VAL A 65 -0.35 10.15 -2.61
N ALA A 66 -1.26 9.59 -1.80
CA ALA A 66 -1.02 9.38 -0.39
C ALA A 66 -1.18 7.91 -0.05
N TYR A 67 -0.39 7.44 0.91
CA TYR A 67 -0.64 6.15 1.53
C TYR A 67 -0.62 6.26 3.04
N LYS A 68 -1.50 5.50 3.68
CA LYS A 68 -1.45 5.28 5.12
C LYS A 68 -0.59 4.06 5.41
N LEU A 69 0.35 4.22 6.33
CA LEU A 69 1.15 3.13 6.89
C LEU A 69 0.50 2.63 8.18
N TYR A 70 0.40 1.31 8.31
CA TYR A 70 -0.03 0.66 9.54
C TYR A 70 0.95 -0.43 9.92
N ILE A 71 1.21 -0.54 11.22
CA ILE A 71 1.99 -1.62 11.82
C ILE A 71 1.13 -2.26 12.91
N ASP A 72 0.98 -3.57 12.83
CA ASP A 72 0.22 -4.40 13.77
C ASP A 72 -1.23 -3.93 14.02
N GLY A 73 -1.85 -3.36 12.98
CA GLY A 73 -3.23 -2.87 13.00
C GLY A 73 -3.40 -1.42 13.43
N GLU A 74 -2.33 -0.77 13.89
CA GLU A 74 -2.34 0.64 14.30
C GLU A 74 -1.93 1.56 13.14
N HIS A 75 -2.61 2.70 13.00
CA HIS A 75 -2.23 3.73 12.04
C HIS A 75 -0.98 4.47 12.55
N ILE A 76 0.08 4.46 11.75
CA ILE A 76 1.36 5.06 12.10
C ILE A 76 1.50 6.45 11.51
N ASP A 77 1.29 6.57 10.20
CA ASP A 77 1.43 7.84 9.50
C ASP A 77 0.67 7.87 8.17
N THR A 78 0.45 9.06 7.63
CA THR A 78 -0.07 9.30 6.28
C THR A 78 0.99 10.02 5.45
N MET A 79 1.66 9.26 4.60
CA MET A 79 2.69 9.78 3.70
C MET A 79 2.05 10.39 2.46
N ARG A 80 2.52 11.57 2.05
CA ARG A 80 2.05 12.29 0.86
C ARG A 80 3.22 12.62 -0.05
N TYR A 81 3.07 12.28 -1.33
CA TYR A 81 4.08 12.57 -2.35
C TYR A 81 3.42 13.25 -3.55
N PRO A 82 4.06 14.30 -4.10
CA PRO A 82 3.52 15.02 -5.24
C PRO A 82 3.50 14.15 -6.50
N GLY A 83 2.47 14.32 -7.31
CA GLY A 83 2.40 13.79 -8.69
C GLY A 83 1.34 12.70 -8.92
N LEU A 84 0.80 12.73 -10.15
CA LEU A 84 -0.23 11.81 -10.63
C LEU A 84 0.35 10.41 -10.93
N GLY A 85 0.40 9.58 -9.90
CA GLY A 85 0.04 8.17 -10.01
C GLY A 85 1.02 7.20 -10.68
N GLU A 86 1.77 7.54 -11.74
CA GLU A 86 2.54 6.51 -12.49
C GLU A 86 3.58 5.82 -11.62
N ARG A 87 4.30 6.59 -10.80
CA ARG A 87 5.27 6.06 -9.83
C ARG A 87 4.63 5.15 -8.79
N TRP A 88 3.37 5.40 -8.41
CA TRP A 88 2.70 4.70 -7.32
C TRP A 88 1.63 3.71 -7.81
N ALA A 89 1.49 3.55 -9.12
CA ALA A 89 0.45 2.74 -9.73
C ALA A 89 1.06 1.53 -10.41
N MET A 90 0.62 0.37 -9.95
CA MET A 90 0.96 -0.90 -10.57
C MET A 90 0.49 -0.92 -12.03
N ASN A 91 1.40 -1.20 -12.94
CA ASN A 91 1.08 -1.41 -14.36
C ASN A 91 0.89 -2.91 -14.65
N ARG A 92 0.67 -3.26 -15.93
CA ARG A 92 0.43 -4.67 -16.34
C ARG A 92 1.62 -5.60 -16.13
N LYS A 93 2.82 -5.09 -15.86
CA LYS A 93 4.01 -5.88 -15.54
C LYS A 93 4.00 -6.37 -14.09
N GLY A 94 3.12 -5.82 -13.25
CA GLY A 94 3.02 -6.15 -11.83
C GLY A 94 3.85 -5.22 -10.96
N LEU A 95 4.15 -5.70 -9.75
CA LEU A 95 4.84 -5.01 -8.67
C LEU A 95 6.06 -5.85 -8.27
N ALA A 96 7.21 -5.22 -8.02
CA ALA A 96 8.34 -5.87 -7.37
C ALA A 96 8.28 -5.68 -5.84
N LEU A 97 8.60 -6.74 -5.11
CA LEU A 97 8.63 -6.76 -3.65
C LEU A 97 10.01 -7.16 -3.16
N PHE A 98 10.52 -6.44 -2.15
CA PHE A 98 11.75 -6.76 -1.43
C PHE A 98 13.01 -6.86 -2.31
N THR A 99 13.01 -6.16 -3.43
CA THR A 99 14.14 -6.10 -4.33
C THR A 99 14.28 -4.72 -4.90
N ASP A 100 15.53 -4.31 -5.09
CA ASP A 100 15.87 -3.16 -5.90
C ASP A 100 15.86 -3.57 -7.38
N THR A 101 15.09 -2.86 -8.18
CA THR A 101 14.95 -3.06 -9.63
C THR A 101 15.89 -2.15 -10.42
N ALA A 102 16.54 -1.19 -9.77
CA ALA A 102 17.43 -0.24 -10.39
C ALA A 102 18.75 -0.88 -10.83
N ILE A 103 19.27 -0.44 -11.97
CA ILE A 103 20.55 -0.91 -12.50
C ILE A 103 21.68 -0.44 -11.58
N ASN A 104 22.58 -1.36 -11.19
CA ASN A 104 23.77 -1.11 -10.35
C ASN A 104 23.46 -0.59 -8.93
N LYS A 105 22.35 -1.02 -8.35
CA LYS A 105 22.03 -0.79 -6.94
C LYS A 105 21.90 -2.10 -6.17
N TYR A 106 22.08 -2.03 -4.85
CA TYR A 106 22.24 -3.19 -3.97
C TYR A 106 21.36 -3.08 -2.72
N GLU A 107 20.18 -2.46 -2.85
CA GLU A 107 19.26 -2.22 -1.72
C GLU A 107 18.32 -3.42 -1.49
N SER A 108 18.69 -4.62 -1.94
CA SER A 108 17.99 -5.87 -1.59
C SER A 108 18.55 -6.48 -0.31
N GLY A 109 17.71 -7.14 0.49
CA GLY A 109 18.13 -7.79 1.73
C GLY A 109 17.22 -8.94 2.14
N THR A 110 17.65 -9.73 3.12
CA THR A 110 16.85 -10.87 3.61
C THR A 110 15.60 -10.39 4.34
N VAL A 111 14.46 -10.99 3.99
CA VAL A 111 13.17 -10.83 4.67
C VAL A 111 12.42 -12.16 4.63
N TYR A 112 11.72 -12.47 5.72
CA TYR A 112 10.79 -13.60 5.78
C TYR A 112 9.36 -13.09 5.63
N LEU A 113 8.65 -13.58 4.63
CA LEU A 113 7.26 -13.28 4.35
C LEU A 113 6.41 -14.52 4.63
N ASN A 114 5.40 -14.39 5.49
CA ASN A 114 4.44 -15.46 5.74
C ASN A 114 3.30 -15.41 4.70
N SER A 115 2.67 -14.25 4.57
CA SER A 115 1.49 -14.06 3.73
C SER A 115 1.48 -12.68 3.08
N LEU A 116 0.94 -12.59 1.86
CA LEU A 116 0.68 -11.34 1.16
C LEU A 116 -0.81 -11.24 0.83
N MET A 117 -1.42 -10.11 1.17
CA MET A 117 -2.78 -9.76 0.76
C MET A 117 -2.73 -8.55 -0.16
N PHE A 118 -3.35 -8.67 -1.33
CA PHE A 118 -3.62 -7.55 -2.22
C PHE A 118 -5.13 -7.33 -2.33
N ALA A 119 -5.58 -6.09 -2.16
CA ALA A 119 -6.98 -5.72 -2.26
C ALA A 119 -7.16 -4.65 -3.33
N ALA A 120 -8.11 -4.85 -4.24
CA ALA A 120 -8.47 -3.87 -5.28
C ALA A 120 -9.28 -2.67 -4.75
N ARG A 121 -9.27 -2.45 -3.42
CA ARG A 121 -9.91 -1.34 -2.73
C ARG A 121 -9.04 -0.90 -1.56
N SER A 122 -9.13 0.37 -1.19
CA SER A 122 -8.57 0.87 0.06
C SER A 122 -9.33 0.24 1.24
N LEU A 123 -8.59 -0.36 2.17
CA LEU A 123 -9.14 -0.83 3.45
C LEU A 123 -9.30 0.36 4.39
N THR A 124 -10.35 0.34 5.22
CA THR A 124 -10.56 1.40 6.22
C THR A 124 -9.66 1.19 7.44
N ASP A 125 -9.49 2.22 8.28
CA ASP A 125 -8.76 2.08 9.55
C ASP A 125 -9.35 0.96 10.43
N ILE A 126 -10.69 0.81 10.41
CA ILE A 126 -11.41 -0.26 11.12
C ILE A 126 -11.11 -1.64 10.51
N ASP A 127 -11.04 -1.75 9.19
CA ASP A 127 -10.69 -3.00 8.51
C ASP A 127 -9.27 -3.43 8.92
N ILE A 128 -8.31 -2.50 8.91
CA ILE A 128 -6.91 -2.78 9.26
C ILE A 128 -6.75 -3.12 10.74
N ALA A 129 -7.41 -2.38 11.64
CA ALA A 129 -7.39 -2.68 13.07
C ALA A 129 -7.92 -4.08 13.39
N LYS A 130 -8.92 -4.56 12.64
CA LYS A 130 -9.44 -5.94 12.77
C LYS A 130 -8.47 -7.01 12.29
N LEU A 131 -7.57 -6.67 11.37
CA LEU A 131 -6.49 -7.59 11.03
C LEU A 131 -5.55 -7.71 12.23
N GLY A 132 -5.12 -6.59 12.81
CA GLY A 132 -4.24 -6.55 13.99
C GLY A 132 -2.81 -6.98 13.69
N GLY A 133 -2.07 -7.39 14.73
CA GLY A 133 -0.67 -7.82 14.66
C GLY A 133 -0.43 -9.16 13.97
N ALA A 134 0.86 -9.54 13.87
CA ALA A 134 1.25 -10.86 13.39
C ALA A 134 0.65 -11.97 14.28
N GLN A 135 0.10 -13.00 13.64
CA GLN A 135 -0.57 -14.13 14.30
C GLN A 135 -0.50 -15.36 13.41
N GLU A 136 -0.56 -16.54 14.02
CA GLU A 136 -0.50 -17.82 13.31
C GLU A 136 -1.74 -18.07 12.45
N THR A 137 -2.91 -17.63 12.92
CA THR A 137 -4.19 -17.75 12.21
C THR A 137 -4.88 -16.40 12.16
N LEU A 138 -5.38 -16.00 10.98
CA LEU A 138 -6.12 -14.75 10.78
C LEU A 138 -7.59 -15.04 10.49
N ASP A 139 -8.43 -14.75 11.47
CA ASP A 139 -9.89 -14.83 11.34
C ASP A 139 -10.48 -13.50 10.87
N TYR A 140 -10.32 -13.21 9.58
CA TYR A 140 -10.90 -12.02 8.96
C TYR A 140 -12.11 -12.39 8.09
N LEU A 141 -13.30 -12.28 8.68
CA LEU A 141 -14.58 -12.51 8.00
C LEU A 141 -15.37 -11.19 7.90
N PRO A 142 -15.12 -10.35 6.88
CA PRO A 142 -15.95 -9.17 6.65
C PRO A 142 -17.35 -9.64 6.25
N SER A 143 -18.39 -9.19 6.96
CA SER A 143 -19.77 -9.57 6.60
C SER A 143 -20.10 -9.10 5.18
N VAL A 144 -20.89 -9.89 4.43
CA VAL A 144 -21.36 -9.54 3.08
C VAL A 144 -22.01 -8.14 3.06
N ARG A 145 -22.71 -7.78 4.13
CA ARG A 145 -23.31 -6.45 4.28
C ARG A 145 -22.26 -5.34 4.36
N VAL A 146 -21.19 -5.54 5.14
CA VAL A 146 -20.09 -4.58 5.25
C VAL A 146 -19.33 -4.49 3.91
N LEU A 147 -19.11 -5.61 3.23
CA LEU A 147 -18.52 -5.62 1.89
C LEU A 147 -19.38 -4.82 0.91
N ASN A 148 -20.67 -5.10 0.81
CA ASN A 148 -21.58 -4.40 -0.10
C ASN A 148 -21.65 -2.89 0.20
N GLN A 149 -21.80 -2.49 1.47
CA GLN A 149 -21.83 -1.08 1.85
C GLN A 149 -20.51 -0.36 1.58
N THR A 150 -19.38 -1.04 1.78
CA THR A 150 -18.05 -0.45 1.54
C THR A 150 -17.80 -0.28 0.05
N VAL A 151 -18.18 -1.28 -0.75
CA VAL A 151 -18.14 -1.24 -2.20
C VAL A 151 -19.04 -0.11 -2.74
N GLU A 152 -20.27 -0.01 -2.24
CA GLU A 152 -21.20 1.08 -2.59
C GLU A 152 -20.65 2.47 -2.24
N ARG A 153 -20.09 2.67 -1.04
CA ARG A 153 -19.49 3.97 -0.63
C ARG A 153 -18.28 4.34 -1.47
N ALA A 154 -17.38 3.39 -1.70
CA ALA A 154 -16.21 3.61 -2.57
C ALA A 154 -16.67 4.04 -4.00
N TYR A 155 -17.75 3.45 -4.51
CA TYR A 155 -18.31 3.81 -5.82
C TYR A 155 -19.12 5.12 -5.81
N GLN A 156 -19.78 5.47 -4.71
CA GLN A 156 -20.48 6.75 -4.60
C GLN A 156 -19.49 7.93 -4.65
N ASN A 157 -18.32 7.76 -4.04
CA ASN A 157 -17.30 8.80 -3.92
C ASN A 157 -16.26 8.80 -5.05
N ALA A 158 -16.25 7.79 -5.93
CA ALA A 158 -15.32 7.74 -7.05
C ALA A 158 -15.62 8.87 -8.09
N PRO A 159 -14.58 9.56 -8.61
CA PRO A 159 -14.74 10.55 -9.68
C PRO A 159 -15.42 9.93 -10.91
N VAL A 160 -16.43 10.61 -11.46
CA VAL A 160 -17.15 10.09 -12.63
C VAL A 160 -16.52 10.62 -13.91
N ASP A 161 -15.66 9.82 -14.53
CA ASP A 161 -15.23 10.04 -15.91
C ASP A 161 -16.21 9.38 -16.90
N TRP A 162 -17.10 10.19 -17.47
CA TRP A 162 -18.10 9.74 -18.44
C TRP A 162 -17.51 9.38 -19.82
N ALA A 163 -16.23 9.67 -20.10
CA ALA A 163 -15.59 9.24 -21.34
C ALA A 163 -15.29 7.73 -21.32
N ASN A 164 -15.07 7.15 -20.15
CA ASN A 164 -14.72 5.75 -19.99
C ASN A 164 -15.96 4.82 -20.09
N LYS A 165 -15.98 3.93 -21.09
CA LYS A 165 -17.07 2.96 -21.31
C LYS A 165 -17.35 2.10 -20.08
N TRP A 166 -16.32 1.75 -19.32
CA TRP A 166 -16.48 0.97 -18.09
C TRP A 166 -17.12 1.77 -16.96
N VAL A 167 -16.90 3.08 -16.88
CA VAL A 167 -17.53 3.95 -15.88
C VAL A 167 -18.99 4.19 -16.23
N LYS A 168 -19.34 4.34 -17.52
CA LYS A 168 -20.73 4.40 -18.00
C LYS A 168 -21.54 3.14 -17.70
N GLN A 169 -20.96 1.97 -17.93
CA GLN A 169 -21.63 0.70 -17.66
C GLN A 169 -21.81 0.48 -16.14
N ARG A 170 -20.82 0.89 -15.33
CA ARG A 170 -20.90 0.89 -13.86
C ARG A 170 -21.91 1.88 -13.28
N ALA A 171 -21.96 3.11 -13.81
CA ALA A 171 -22.95 4.10 -13.39
C ALA A 171 -24.38 3.58 -13.55
N LYS A 172 -24.69 2.85 -14.64
CA LYS A 172 -26.01 2.23 -14.85
C LYS A 172 -26.43 1.25 -13.75
N PHE A 173 -25.48 0.59 -13.08
CA PHE A 173 -25.78 -0.36 -12.00
C PHE A 173 -25.92 0.31 -10.63
N PHE A 174 -25.21 1.42 -10.37
CA PHE A 174 -25.06 1.98 -9.02
C PHE A 174 -25.61 3.41 -8.83
N LYS A 175 -25.85 4.18 -9.90
CA LYS A 175 -26.43 5.53 -9.84
C LYS A 175 -27.54 5.67 -10.88
N GLN A 176 -28.74 6.08 -10.47
CA GLN A 176 -29.74 6.52 -11.44
C GLN A 176 -29.22 7.74 -12.19
N ARG A 177 -29.43 7.78 -13.51
CA ARG A 177 -29.00 8.89 -14.36
C ARG A 177 -29.70 10.17 -13.86
N PRO A 178 -28.99 11.27 -13.55
CA PRO A 178 -29.64 12.56 -13.36
C PRO A 178 -30.41 12.90 -14.63
N GLN A 179 -31.66 13.37 -14.48
CA GLN A 179 -32.49 13.83 -15.59
C GLN A 179 -31.89 15.07 -16.23
#